data_AF-A0A835QJ79-F1
#
_entry.id   AF-A0A835QJ79-F1
#
_cell.length_a   1.000
_cell.length_b   1.000
_cell.length_c   1.000
_cell.angle_alpha   90.00
_cell.angle_beta   90.00
_cell.angle_gamma   90.00
#
_symmetry.space_group_name_H-M   'P 1'
#
loop_
_entity.id
_entity.type
_entity.pdbx_description
1 polymer ?
#
loop_
_entity_poly.entity_id
_entity_poly.type
_entity_poly.pdbx_seq_one_letter_code
_entity_poly.pdbx_strand_id
1 'polypeptide(L)'
;MANSRVKIGLLFPLQSNIKTENLTSGISIFEGVNFVGRQDITKSDKRISRKHVSMHGSSDGIVELIVEGPNPIVFKSGGQKRKLCSQERAYLDDGDILEFIPGNHSFKYVKIATEPPSSSGRALSFSEQLRHVDVKSLVNESKHQILHCEASARMLQNSECCNLLEVDPSVTSKSVFSQPTSETYMISPTSMEAISEFDSGHRVSHVFHLMRVKGLPEWANKTAVSIHDVIEGNILVAILSNYMVDIDWLKTACPMLWEIPHVLVIHGESGARANHLQNTKPANWIIHKPALPISYGTHHSKAMVLVYPTGVRIIVHTANLIHVDWNNKTQGLWFQDFPWKDVKNLSDSSSFERDLLEYLHTLKMPDLIVNLPKLGNVNICASFFKKFDYSSAVVRLIASVPGYHSGSNLKKWGHMKVRSVLEECVFDKEFCKSPLVYQFSSLGSLDEKWMSEFGASMSSGILDDKSQLSTGKPLIIWPTVEDVRCSLEGYAAGSAIPSPRNNVEKDFLKKYWAKWKADHLGRCRAMPHIKSYARYNEQNLAWFLLTSANLSKAAWGALQRTTLNL
;
A
#
# COMPACT_ATOMS: atom_id res chain seq x y z
N MET A 1 -23.13 11.44 57.20
CA MET A 1 -22.20 12.47 56.73
C MET A 1 -21.63 12.00 55.41
N ALA A 2 -21.89 12.70 54.31
CA ALA A 2 -21.40 12.30 52.99
C ALA A 2 -19.92 12.68 52.86
N ASN A 3 -19.05 11.72 52.56
CA ASN A 3 -17.63 11.96 52.27
C ASN A 3 -17.51 12.94 51.10
N SER A 4 -17.21 14.22 51.39
CA SER A 4 -16.87 15.19 50.34
C SER A 4 -15.50 14.81 49.77
N ARG A 5 -15.46 14.28 48.55
CA ARG A 5 -14.20 14.01 47.87
C ARG A 5 -13.49 15.35 47.61
N VAL A 6 -12.19 15.42 47.89
CA VAL A 6 -11.39 16.61 47.65
C VAL A 6 -11.31 16.86 46.14
N LYS A 7 -11.63 18.07 45.70
CA LYS A 7 -11.56 18.46 44.29
C LYS A 7 -10.14 18.90 43.97
N ILE A 8 -9.51 18.29 42.96
CA ILE A 8 -8.09 18.48 42.63
C ILE A 8 -7.86 19.20 41.29
N GLY A 9 -8.86 19.23 40.43
CA GLY A 9 -8.75 19.88 39.12
C GLY A 9 -10.06 20.04 38.38
N LEU A 10 -9.99 20.68 37.23
CA LEU A 10 -11.10 20.94 36.31
C LEU A 10 -10.69 20.60 34.88
N LEU A 11 -11.60 19.97 34.14
CA LEU A 11 -11.46 19.70 32.72
C LEU A 11 -12.42 20.59 31.92
N PHE A 12 -11.88 21.54 31.16
CA PHE A 12 -12.69 22.47 30.37
C PHE A 12 -12.79 22.04 28.91
N PRO A 13 -13.98 21.87 28.33
CA PRO A 13 -14.12 21.58 26.92
C PRO A 13 -13.68 22.78 26.07
N LEU A 14 -12.85 22.54 25.05
CA LEU A 14 -12.39 23.52 24.07
C LEU A 14 -13.26 23.40 22.80
N GLN A 15 -14.09 24.41 22.51
CA GLN A 15 -14.91 24.43 21.30
C GLN A 15 -14.11 24.94 20.09
N SER A 16 -14.24 24.27 18.95
CA SER A 16 -13.44 24.53 17.75
C SER A 16 -13.97 25.65 16.84
N ASN A 17 -15.04 26.36 17.20
CA ASN A 17 -15.57 27.56 16.50
C ASN A 17 -16.80 28.08 17.27
N ILE A 18 -16.73 29.27 17.90
CA ILE A 18 -17.82 30.25 18.13
C ILE A 18 -17.22 31.47 18.89
N LYS A 19 -17.51 32.67 18.39
CA LYS A 19 -17.35 33.93 19.13
C LYS A 19 -18.52 34.03 20.11
N THR A 20 -18.21 34.43 21.35
CA THR A 20 -19.13 34.91 22.40
C THR A 20 -19.82 33.84 23.29
N GLU A 21 -19.43 33.90 24.57
CA GLU A 21 -20.15 33.59 25.82
C GLU A 21 -21.20 32.45 25.83
N ASN A 22 -20.73 31.28 26.28
CA ASN A 22 -21.43 30.47 27.28
C ASN A 22 -20.40 29.60 28.00
N LEU A 23 -20.12 29.90 29.26
CA LEU A 23 -19.25 29.11 30.14
C LEU A 23 -19.89 27.73 30.37
N THR A 24 -19.62 26.77 29.48
CA THR A 24 -19.88 25.35 29.76
C THR A 24 -19.08 24.94 30.99
N SER A 25 -19.80 24.49 32.03
CA SER A 25 -19.26 24.10 33.34
C SER A 25 -18.14 23.06 33.16
N GLY A 26 -16.93 23.36 33.62
CA GLY A 26 -15.82 22.40 33.58
C GLY A 26 -16.12 21.14 34.39
N ILE A 27 -15.68 19.98 33.91
CA ILE A 27 -15.85 18.69 34.58
C ILE A 27 -14.94 18.68 35.80
N SER A 28 -15.50 18.51 36.99
CA SER A 28 -14.72 18.50 38.23
C SER A 28 -14.02 17.16 38.41
N ILE A 29 -12.70 17.19 38.62
CA ILE A 29 -11.88 16.02 38.91
C ILE A 29 -11.61 15.99 40.42
N PHE A 30 -11.88 14.86 41.05
CA PHE A 30 -11.73 14.64 42.49
C PHE A 30 -10.59 13.67 42.79
N GLU A 31 -10.17 13.62 44.05
CA GLU A 31 -9.28 12.55 44.54
C GLU A 31 -9.92 11.16 44.31
N GLY A 32 -9.11 10.19 43.92
CA GLY A 32 -9.53 8.86 43.49
C GLY A 32 -9.85 8.77 41.99
N VAL A 33 -10.62 7.76 41.61
CA VAL A 33 -10.92 7.45 40.20
C VAL A 33 -12.09 8.29 39.67
N ASN A 34 -11.84 9.00 38.57
CA ASN A 34 -12.82 9.77 37.81
C ASN A 34 -12.91 9.22 36.39
N PHE A 35 -14.08 9.23 35.78
CA PHE A 35 -14.25 8.80 34.39
C PHE A 35 -14.76 9.95 33.53
N VAL A 36 -14.19 10.08 32.33
CA VAL A 36 -14.67 11.01 31.30
C VAL A 36 -14.91 10.23 30.02
N GLY A 37 -16.03 10.49 29.36
CA GLY A 37 -16.40 9.79 28.13
C GLY A 37 -17.58 10.42 27.40
N ARG A 38 -18.37 9.58 26.72
CA ARG A 38 -19.42 10.00 25.79
C ARG A 38 -20.47 10.97 26.38
N GLN A 39 -20.72 10.90 27.67
CA GLN A 39 -21.72 11.74 28.33
C GLN A 39 -21.17 13.14 28.66
N ASP A 40 -19.85 13.31 28.63
CA ASP A 40 -19.15 14.51 29.06
C ASP A 40 -18.69 15.39 27.88
N ILE A 41 -18.97 14.96 26.64
CA ILE A 41 -18.72 15.74 25.41
C ILE A 41 -19.97 16.50 24.99
N THR A 42 -19.78 17.70 24.42
CA THR A 42 -20.86 18.61 24.00
C THR A 42 -21.78 18.04 22.92
N LYS A 43 -21.27 17.17 22.04
CA LYS A 43 -22.06 16.49 21.01
C LYS A 43 -21.86 14.99 21.11
N SER A 44 -22.92 14.24 21.40
CA SER A 44 -22.86 12.79 21.56
C SER A 44 -22.21 12.10 20.35
N ASP A 45 -21.14 11.36 20.60
CA ASP A 45 -20.39 10.62 19.60
C ASP A 45 -20.30 9.14 20.01
N LYS A 46 -20.96 8.26 19.24
CA LYS A 46 -21.00 6.82 19.54
C LYS A 46 -19.64 6.14 19.44
N ARG A 47 -18.62 6.82 18.89
CA ARG A 47 -17.25 6.31 18.77
C ARG A 47 -16.44 6.53 20.06
N ILE A 48 -16.87 7.45 20.93
CA ILE A 48 -16.27 7.64 22.26
C ILE A 48 -16.94 6.69 23.25
N SER A 49 -16.17 5.99 24.08
CA SER A 49 -16.72 5.09 25.11
C SER A 49 -17.43 5.88 26.21
N ARG A 50 -18.34 5.25 26.97
CA ARG A 50 -18.97 5.90 28.14
C ARG A 50 -17.95 6.23 29.23
N LYS A 51 -16.95 5.36 29.41
CA LYS A 51 -15.76 5.58 30.22
C LYS A 51 -14.55 5.55 29.27
N HIS A 52 -14.25 6.68 28.64
CA HIS A 52 -13.24 6.71 27.59
C HIS A 52 -11.84 6.90 28.15
N VAL A 53 -11.72 7.68 29.21
CA VAL A 53 -10.51 7.83 30.01
C VAL A 53 -10.86 7.73 31.48
N SER A 54 -9.93 7.19 32.28
CA SER A 54 -9.97 7.28 33.73
C SER A 54 -8.86 8.19 34.21
N MET A 55 -9.17 9.07 35.17
CA MET A 55 -8.21 9.96 35.82
C MET A 55 -8.14 9.61 37.30
N HIS A 56 -6.96 9.19 37.74
CA HIS A 56 -6.66 8.74 39.09
C HIS A 56 -5.93 9.87 39.79
N GLY A 57 -6.67 10.60 40.62
CA GLY A 57 -6.13 11.71 41.39
C GLY A 57 -5.60 11.27 42.74
N SER A 58 -4.38 11.68 43.09
CA SER A 58 -3.79 11.47 44.41
C SER A 58 -3.81 12.74 45.27
N SER A 59 -3.66 12.57 46.59
CA SER A 59 -3.67 13.65 47.59
C SER A 59 -2.53 14.66 47.45
N ASP A 60 -1.47 14.32 46.72
CA ASP A 60 -0.36 15.19 46.34
C ASP A 60 -0.67 16.07 45.09
N GLY A 61 -1.88 15.95 44.54
CA GLY A 61 -2.33 16.72 43.38
C GLY A 61 -1.75 16.24 42.05
N ILE A 62 -1.20 15.01 42.00
CA ILE A 62 -0.85 14.33 40.74
C ILE A 62 -2.11 13.64 40.19
N VAL A 63 -2.27 13.67 38.87
CA VAL A 63 -3.36 12.97 38.19
C VAL A 63 -2.79 12.04 37.11
N GLU A 64 -2.93 10.73 37.32
CA GLU A 64 -2.61 9.73 36.30
C GLU A 64 -3.83 9.52 35.39
N LEU A 65 -3.64 9.76 34.11
CA LEU A 65 -4.61 9.53 33.05
C LEU A 65 -4.36 8.17 32.41
N ILE A 66 -5.43 7.38 32.24
CA ILE A 66 -5.40 6.10 31.53
C ILE A 66 -6.50 6.10 30.47
N VAL A 67 -6.19 5.63 29.27
CA VAL A 67 -7.16 5.49 28.18
C VAL A 67 -7.90 4.14 28.30
N GLU A 68 -9.15 4.18 28.72
CA GLU A 68 -9.98 2.97 28.92
C GLU A 68 -10.73 2.56 27.65
N GLY A 69 -10.99 3.51 26.75
CA GLY A 69 -11.69 3.26 25.50
C GLY A 69 -10.84 2.53 24.45
N PRO A 70 -11.50 1.90 23.45
CA PRO A 70 -10.80 1.24 22.34
C PRO A 70 -10.22 2.23 21.33
N ASN A 71 -10.70 3.48 21.32
CA ASN A 71 -10.17 4.54 20.49
C ASN A 71 -9.15 5.39 21.26
N PRO A 72 -8.08 5.88 20.60
CA PRO A 72 -7.01 6.62 21.24
C PRO A 72 -7.40 8.06 21.54
N ILE A 73 -6.63 8.71 22.40
CA ILE A 73 -6.64 10.17 22.57
C ILE A 73 -5.33 10.78 22.09
N VAL A 74 -5.36 12.07 21.80
CA VAL A 74 -4.16 12.89 21.65
C VAL A 74 -3.97 13.67 22.95
N PHE A 75 -2.78 13.52 23.54
CA PHE A 75 -2.35 14.24 24.72
C PHE A 75 -1.29 15.27 24.33
N LYS A 76 -1.50 16.53 24.73
CA LYS A 76 -0.58 17.64 24.46
C LYS A 76 -0.13 18.20 25.78
N SER A 77 1.17 18.13 26.04
CA SER A 77 1.80 18.63 27.26
C SER A 77 3.14 19.27 26.93
N GLY A 78 3.38 20.47 27.48
CA GLY A 78 4.61 21.23 27.27
C GLY A 78 4.99 21.50 25.80
N GLY A 79 4.00 21.62 24.90
CA GLY A 79 4.24 21.82 23.45
C GLY A 79 4.55 20.53 22.67
N GLN A 80 4.68 19.39 23.34
CA GLN A 80 4.77 18.08 22.71
C GLN A 80 3.39 17.45 22.53
N LYS A 81 3.22 16.69 21.46
CA LYS A 81 1.98 15.97 21.14
C LYS A 81 2.26 14.47 21.10
N ARG A 82 1.59 13.71 21.96
CA ARG A 82 1.66 12.25 22.01
C ARG A 82 0.28 11.65 21.79
N LYS A 83 0.23 10.52 21.09
CA LYS A 83 -1.00 9.71 20.97
C LYS A 83 -0.98 8.65 22.08
N LEU A 84 -2.06 8.55 22.84
CA LEU A 84 -2.24 7.53 23.87
C LEU A 84 -3.29 6.52 23.41
N CYS A 85 -2.90 5.26 23.28
CA CYS A 85 -3.76 4.12 22.93
C CYS A 85 -4.38 3.49 24.17
N SER A 86 -5.31 2.55 23.98
CA SER A 86 -5.98 1.86 25.09
C SER A 86 -4.95 1.27 26.07
N GLN A 87 -5.19 1.44 27.37
CA GLN A 87 -4.32 1.06 28.50
C GLN A 87 -3.00 1.84 28.62
N GLU A 88 -2.68 2.75 27.72
CA GLU A 88 -1.54 3.65 27.90
C GLU A 88 -1.85 4.75 28.90
N ARG A 89 -0.79 5.22 29.58
CA ARG A 89 -0.87 6.15 30.71
C ARG A 89 -0.07 7.43 30.47
N ALA A 90 -0.51 8.52 31.08
CA ALA A 90 0.20 9.79 31.15
C ALA A 90 -0.12 10.50 32.47
N TYR A 91 0.71 11.46 32.86
CA TYR A 91 0.44 12.32 34.00
C TYR A 91 0.00 13.69 33.51
N LEU A 92 -1.08 14.23 34.07
CA LEU A 92 -1.60 15.55 33.73
C LEU A 92 -0.90 16.63 34.55
N ASP A 93 -0.46 17.69 33.87
CA ASP A 93 -0.01 18.94 34.46
C ASP A 93 -0.91 20.12 34.05
N ASP A 94 -0.80 21.25 34.75
CA ASP A 94 -1.63 22.42 34.51
C ASP A 94 -1.49 22.93 33.07
N GLY A 95 -2.63 23.08 32.39
CA GLY A 95 -2.69 23.57 31.02
C GLY A 95 -2.63 22.49 29.94
N ASP A 96 -2.44 21.22 30.29
CA ASP A 96 -2.42 20.11 29.34
C ASP A 96 -3.74 19.95 28.59
N ILE A 97 -3.67 19.47 27.34
CA ILE A 97 -4.83 19.30 26.46
C ILE A 97 -5.03 17.84 26.07
N LEU A 98 -6.26 17.37 26.22
CA LEU A 98 -6.75 16.05 25.84
C LEU A 98 -7.68 16.17 24.65
N GLU A 99 -7.43 15.45 23.58
CA GLU A 99 -8.27 15.45 22.37
C GLU A 99 -8.72 14.02 22.07
N PHE A 100 -10.02 13.76 22.22
CA PHE A 100 -10.56 12.42 21.97
C PHE A 100 -10.71 12.19 20.48
N ILE A 101 -10.18 11.05 20.02
CA ILE A 101 -10.23 10.63 18.62
C ILE A 101 -11.15 9.41 18.52
N PRO A 102 -12.06 9.34 17.54
CA PRO A 102 -12.37 10.35 16.53
C PRO A 102 -13.36 11.40 17.02
N GLY A 103 -13.31 12.61 16.46
CA GLY A 103 -14.32 13.66 16.72
C GLY A 103 -13.78 15.01 17.17
N ASN A 104 -12.47 15.12 17.43
CA ASN A 104 -11.77 16.35 17.85
C ASN A 104 -12.39 16.99 19.12
N HIS A 105 -12.91 16.17 20.03
CA HIS A 105 -13.44 16.64 21.31
C HIS A 105 -12.26 16.97 22.22
N SER A 106 -11.94 18.25 22.34
CA SER A 106 -10.76 18.72 23.08
C SER A 106 -11.14 19.22 24.46
N PHE A 107 -10.27 18.99 25.43
CA PHE A 107 -10.41 19.45 26.80
C PHE A 107 -9.08 19.98 27.32
N LYS A 108 -9.11 21.06 28.11
CA LYS A 108 -7.94 21.60 28.82
C LYS A 108 -8.04 21.27 30.30
N TYR A 109 -7.00 20.69 30.86
CA TYR A 109 -6.89 20.46 32.29
C TYR A 109 -6.37 21.71 33.01
N VAL A 110 -7.00 22.04 34.13
CA VAL A 110 -6.59 23.14 35.02
C VAL A 110 -6.50 22.57 36.44
N LYS A 111 -5.31 22.65 37.04
CA LYS A 111 -5.05 22.19 38.41
C LYS A 111 -5.60 23.21 39.40
N ILE A 112 -6.27 22.74 40.45
CA ILE A 112 -6.70 23.62 41.55
C ILE A 112 -5.54 23.73 42.53
N ALA A 113 -5.02 24.94 42.71
CA ALA A 113 -3.99 25.20 43.71
C ALA A 113 -4.54 24.91 45.11
N THR A 114 -3.96 23.93 45.79
CA THR A 114 -4.07 23.82 47.26
C THR A 114 -3.16 24.90 47.85
N GLU A 115 -3.73 26.01 48.31
CA GLU A 115 -2.97 27.00 49.07
C GLU A 115 -2.43 26.38 50.37
N PRO A 116 -1.12 26.46 50.67
CA PRO A 116 -0.67 26.53 52.06
C PRO A 116 -1.01 27.93 52.63
N PRO A 117 -1.19 28.07 53.94
CA PRO A 117 -1.71 29.31 54.52
C PRO A 117 -0.70 30.47 54.34
N SER A 118 -1.24 31.63 53.97
CA SER A 118 -0.64 32.98 53.96
C SER A 118 0.25 33.37 52.77
N SER A 119 -0.24 34.29 51.92
CA SER A 119 0.02 35.75 52.01
C SER A 119 -0.19 36.49 50.67
N SER A 120 -1.03 37.53 50.75
CA SER A 120 -1.14 38.73 49.91
C SER A 120 -1.23 38.63 48.38
N GLY A 121 -2.38 39.11 47.89
CA GLY A 121 -2.77 39.21 46.48
C GLY A 121 -1.87 40.01 45.54
N ARG A 122 -2.05 39.73 44.25
CA ARG A 122 -2.10 40.73 43.18
C ARG A 122 -2.79 40.16 41.96
N ALA A 123 -3.87 40.82 41.56
CA ALA A 123 -4.55 40.60 40.28
C ALA A 123 -3.63 41.05 39.13
N LEU A 124 -3.50 40.25 38.08
CA LEU A 124 -2.95 40.72 36.80
C LEU A 124 -3.73 40.14 35.61
N SER A 125 -4.00 41.07 34.71
CA SER A 125 -4.93 41.11 33.59
C SER A 125 -4.47 40.33 32.35
N PHE A 126 -5.45 39.85 31.59
CA PHE A 126 -5.32 39.41 30.20
C PHE A 126 -4.83 40.56 29.31
N SER A 127 -3.84 40.29 28.44
CA SER A 127 -3.55 41.12 27.28
C SER A 127 -3.39 40.26 26.03
N GLU A 128 -4.11 40.67 24.99
CA GLU A 128 -4.07 40.13 23.63
C GLU A 128 -2.73 40.45 22.96
N GLN A 129 -2.09 39.43 22.38
CA GLN A 129 -1.22 39.63 21.23
C GLN A 129 -1.48 38.54 20.19
N LEU A 130 -2.30 38.89 19.20
CA LEU A 130 -2.32 38.20 17.90
C LEU A 130 -0.94 38.37 17.23
N ARG A 131 -0.31 37.26 16.85
CA ARG A 131 0.64 37.24 15.73
C ARG A 131 0.19 36.23 14.70
N HIS A 132 0.07 36.73 13.48
CA HIS A 132 -0.22 35.99 12.25
C HIS A 132 0.63 34.71 12.14
N VAL A 133 -0.05 33.57 12.00
CA VAL A 133 0.57 32.31 11.57
C VAL A 133 0.38 32.15 10.07
N ASP A 134 1.51 31.98 9.40
CA ASP A 134 1.72 31.85 7.97
C ASP A 134 1.00 30.61 7.40
N VAL A 135 0.26 30.79 6.30
CA VAL A 135 -0.64 29.79 5.67
C VAL A 135 0.12 28.63 4.98
N LYS A 136 1.42 28.46 5.24
CA LYS A 136 2.26 27.42 4.64
C LYS A 136 2.48 26.17 5.51
N SER A 137 2.16 26.18 6.82
CA SER A 137 2.43 25.01 7.70
C SER A 137 1.33 23.94 7.69
N LEU A 138 0.08 24.32 7.43
CA LEU A 138 -1.10 23.42 7.46
C LEU A 138 -1.10 22.34 6.37
N VAL A 139 -0.27 22.50 5.34
CA VAL A 139 -0.13 21.53 4.26
C VAL A 139 0.89 20.44 4.61
N ASN A 140 1.72 20.61 5.65
CA ASN A 140 2.73 19.61 6.05
C ASN A 140 2.24 18.64 7.13
N GLU A 141 1.31 19.04 8.00
CA GLU A 141 0.82 18.17 9.09
C GLU A 141 -0.12 17.05 8.61
N SER A 142 -0.87 17.27 7.52
CA SER A 142 -1.73 16.23 6.93
C SER A 142 -0.93 15.12 6.23
N LYS A 143 0.35 15.35 5.95
CA LYS A 143 1.22 14.51 5.10
C LYS A 143 2.04 13.49 5.89
N HIS A 144 2.46 13.82 7.11
CA HIS A 144 3.08 12.85 8.01
C HIS A 144 2.08 11.78 8.50
N GLN A 145 0.78 12.09 8.47
CA GLN A 145 -0.24 11.23 9.03
C GLN A 145 -0.58 10.01 8.14
N ILE A 146 -0.36 10.07 6.83
CA ILE A 146 -0.61 8.94 5.90
C ILE A 146 0.46 7.85 6.08
N LEU A 147 1.74 8.25 6.08
CA LEU A 147 2.88 7.35 6.34
C LEU A 147 2.84 6.78 7.77
N HIS A 148 2.40 7.59 8.75
CA HIS A 148 2.27 7.17 10.14
C HIS A 148 1.04 6.27 10.39
N CYS A 149 -0.08 6.46 9.67
CA CYS A 149 -1.25 5.58 9.76
C CYS A 149 -0.96 4.18 9.21
N GLU A 150 -0.20 4.08 8.11
CA GLU A 150 0.27 2.78 7.64
C GLU A 150 1.29 2.17 8.60
N ALA A 151 2.20 2.97 9.19
CA ALA A 151 3.13 2.49 10.24
C ALA A 151 2.43 2.02 11.53
N SER A 152 1.32 2.65 11.92
CA SER A 152 0.58 2.30 13.15
C SER A 152 -0.26 1.03 12.99
N ALA A 153 -0.84 0.79 11.81
CA ALA A 153 -1.51 -0.48 11.51
C ALA A 153 -0.53 -1.67 11.46
N ARG A 154 0.75 -1.40 11.14
CA ARG A 154 1.84 -2.38 11.10
C ARG A 154 2.33 -2.84 12.49
N MET A 155 2.18 -2.02 13.54
CA MET A 155 2.50 -2.44 14.93
C MET A 155 1.54 -3.52 15.45
N LEU A 156 0.29 -3.53 14.97
CA LEU A 156 -0.71 -4.55 15.35
C LEU A 156 -0.41 -5.93 14.72
N GLN A 157 0.28 -5.98 13.58
CA GLN A 157 0.67 -7.24 12.93
C GLN A 157 1.79 -7.97 13.69
N ASN A 158 2.68 -7.24 14.36
CA ASN A 158 3.75 -7.86 15.15
C ASN A 158 3.24 -8.44 16.48
N SER A 159 2.12 -7.95 17.04
CA SER A 159 1.60 -8.50 18.30
C SER A 159 0.78 -9.77 18.11
N GLU A 160 0.18 -9.99 16.93
CA GLU A 160 -0.53 -11.25 16.63
C GLU A 160 0.42 -12.42 16.35
N CYS A 161 1.63 -12.16 15.84
CA CYS A 161 2.63 -13.21 15.59
C CYS A 161 3.18 -13.82 16.90
N CYS A 162 3.21 -13.06 17.99
CA CYS A 162 3.68 -13.52 19.30
C CYS A 162 2.66 -14.40 20.05
N ASN A 163 1.38 -14.41 19.65
CA ASN A 163 0.31 -15.09 20.40
C ASN A 163 -0.04 -16.50 19.86
N LEU A 164 0.73 -17.04 18.90
CA LEU A 164 0.52 -18.38 18.33
C LEU A 164 1.57 -19.42 18.77
N LEU A 165 2.34 -19.14 19.83
CA LEU A 165 3.33 -20.07 20.39
C LEU A 165 2.95 -20.49 21.81
N GLU A 166 1.89 -21.27 21.94
CA GLU A 166 1.74 -22.20 23.08
C GLU A 166 1.26 -23.56 22.53
N VAL A 167 2.18 -24.51 22.43
CA VAL A 167 1.87 -25.93 22.16
C VAL A 167 2.20 -26.72 23.42
N ASP A 168 1.16 -27.37 23.93
CA ASP A 168 1.11 -28.21 25.12
C ASP A 168 1.98 -29.49 24.98
N PRO A 169 2.88 -29.81 25.93
CA PRO A 169 3.81 -30.93 25.81
C PRO A 169 3.23 -32.21 26.42
N SER A 170 2.55 -33.04 25.62
CA SER A 170 2.39 -34.46 25.95
C SER A 170 2.08 -35.30 24.72
N VAL A 171 3.08 -36.05 24.23
CA VAL A 171 3.02 -37.49 23.89
C VAL A 171 4.44 -37.90 23.49
N THR A 172 5.07 -38.66 24.37
CA THR A 172 6.34 -39.36 24.19
C THR A 172 6.15 -40.62 23.34
N SER A 173 6.96 -40.83 22.30
CA SER A 173 7.47 -42.18 21.99
C SER A 173 8.72 -42.17 21.09
N LYS A 174 9.82 -42.57 21.74
CA LYS A 174 10.96 -43.41 21.30
C LYS A 174 11.72 -43.05 20.01
N SER A 175 12.91 -42.52 20.25
CA SER A 175 14.08 -42.54 19.38
C SER A 175 14.67 -43.95 19.21
N VAL A 176 15.20 -44.24 18.02
CA VAL A 176 16.32 -45.16 17.82
C VAL A 176 17.30 -44.49 16.85
N PHE A 177 18.52 -44.30 17.34
CA PHE A 177 19.68 -43.80 16.60
C PHE A 177 20.20 -44.85 15.61
N SER A 178 20.53 -44.44 14.39
CA SER A 178 21.72 -44.95 13.67
C SER A 178 22.12 -44.02 12.52
N GLN A 179 23.42 -43.73 12.45
CA GLN A 179 24.18 -43.18 11.33
C GLN A 179 25.61 -43.75 11.46
N PRO A 180 26.48 -43.69 10.44
CA PRO A 180 26.25 -43.44 9.01
C PRO A 180 26.97 -44.46 8.11
N THR A 181 26.54 -44.63 6.86
CA THR A 181 27.45 -45.07 5.79
C THR A 181 27.12 -44.34 4.49
N SER A 182 28.18 -43.85 3.86
CA SER A 182 28.21 -43.14 2.60
C SER A 182 27.71 -44.00 1.45
N GLU A 183 26.80 -43.50 0.62
CA GLU A 183 26.71 -43.90 -0.79
C GLU A 183 25.79 -42.93 -1.58
N THR A 184 26.43 -42.25 -2.54
CA THR A 184 25.92 -41.82 -3.86
C THR A 184 24.49 -41.29 -3.95
N TYR A 185 24.33 -39.97 -3.93
CA TYR A 185 23.08 -39.29 -4.30
C TYR A 185 22.75 -39.54 -5.78
N MET A 186 21.87 -40.51 -6.04
CA MET A 186 21.11 -40.61 -7.27
C MET A 186 20.12 -39.44 -7.33
N ILE A 187 20.35 -38.51 -8.24
CA ILE A 187 19.45 -37.40 -8.55
C ILE A 187 18.13 -38.01 -9.08
N SER A 188 17.02 -37.70 -8.42
CA SER A 188 15.69 -38.10 -8.87
C SER A 188 15.35 -37.44 -10.22
N PRO A 189 14.73 -38.15 -11.19
CA PRO A 189 14.45 -37.60 -12.52
C PRO A 189 13.41 -36.47 -12.54
N THR A 190 12.70 -36.24 -11.43
CA THR A 190 11.58 -35.29 -11.32
C THR A 190 11.98 -33.82 -11.32
N SER A 191 13.26 -33.48 -11.40
CA SER A 191 13.77 -32.10 -11.46
C SER A 191 14.02 -31.58 -12.88
N MET A 192 14.03 -32.46 -13.90
CA MET A 192 14.22 -32.06 -15.30
C MET A 192 12.91 -31.84 -16.08
N GLU A 193 11.77 -32.30 -15.57
CA GLU A 193 10.48 -32.27 -16.29
C GLU A 193 9.66 -30.98 -16.09
N ALA A 194 10.06 -30.05 -15.21
CA ALA A 194 9.22 -28.90 -14.88
C ALA A 194 9.08 -27.85 -16.01
N ILE A 195 9.98 -27.84 -17.00
CA ILE A 195 9.86 -26.92 -18.16
C ILE A 195 10.47 -27.51 -19.45
N SER A 196 10.15 -28.77 -19.79
CA SER A 196 10.48 -29.34 -21.10
C SER A 196 9.66 -28.74 -22.26
N GLU A 197 8.75 -27.81 -21.99
CA GLU A 197 7.80 -27.30 -22.97
C GLU A 197 7.74 -25.77 -22.93
N PHE A 198 8.77 -25.12 -23.49
CA PHE A 198 8.62 -23.78 -24.07
C PHE A 198 7.87 -23.82 -25.41
N ASP A 199 7.61 -25.03 -25.93
CA ASP A 199 6.90 -25.29 -27.18
C ASP A 199 6.03 -26.56 -27.02
N SER A 200 4.84 -26.41 -26.43
CA SER A 200 3.76 -27.39 -26.56
C SER A 200 2.41 -26.71 -26.22
N GLY A 201 1.41 -26.96 -27.06
CA GLY A 201 0.12 -26.28 -27.06
C GLY A 201 -0.84 -26.63 -25.90
N HIS A 202 -0.36 -27.03 -24.72
CA HIS A 202 -1.19 -27.43 -23.58
C HIS A 202 -0.74 -26.82 -22.24
N ARG A 203 -0.87 -25.49 -22.08
CA ARG A 203 -0.84 -24.80 -20.78
C ARG A 203 -1.94 -23.74 -20.71
N VAL A 204 -2.49 -23.53 -19.51
CA VAL A 204 -3.64 -22.67 -19.18
C VAL A 204 -3.68 -21.40 -20.04
N SER A 205 -4.70 -21.31 -20.91
CA SER A 205 -4.92 -20.30 -21.97
C SER A 205 -5.05 -18.83 -21.50
N HIS A 206 -4.64 -18.46 -20.29
CA HIS A 206 -4.96 -17.15 -19.74
C HIS A 206 -3.76 -16.51 -19.06
N VAL A 207 -3.11 -15.65 -19.84
CA VAL A 207 -1.94 -14.82 -19.53
C VAL A 207 -2.17 -13.88 -18.32
N PHE A 208 -3.41 -13.76 -17.85
CA PHE A 208 -3.82 -13.08 -16.61
C PHE A 208 -4.41 -14.07 -15.60
N HIS A 209 -3.99 -13.94 -14.34
CA HIS A 209 -4.47 -14.74 -13.23
C HIS A 209 -4.83 -13.87 -12.02
N LEU A 210 -5.82 -14.31 -11.27
CA LEU A 210 -6.00 -13.85 -9.89
C LEU A 210 -5.10 -14.65 -8.97
N MET A 211 -4.65 -14.03 -7.89
CA MET A 211 -3.81 -14.73 -6.91
C MET A 211 -4.68 -15.42 -5.86
N ARG A 212 -4.17 -16.51 -5.29
CA ARG A 212 -4.85 -17.34 -4.29
C ARG A 212 -5.17 -16.52 -3.03
N VAL A 213 -6.33 -16.77 -2.44
CA VAL A 213 -6.75 -16.14 -1.17
C VAL A 213 -7.12 -17.22 -0.16
N LYS A 214 -6.43 -17.24 0.97
CA LYS A 214 -6.73 -18.10 2.13
C LYS A 214 -8.08 -17.71 2.73
N GLY A 215 -8.87 -18.70 3.12
CA GLY A 215 -10.19 -18.51 3.71
C GLY A 215 -11.34 -18.28 2.72
N LEU A 216 -11.05 -18.23 1.41
CA LEU A 216 -12.10 -18.35 0.39
C LEU A 216 -12.43 -19.82 0.10
N PRO A 217 -13.68 -20.12 -0.33
CA PRO A 217 -14.04 -21.45 -0.81
C PRO A 217 -13.11 -21.93 -1.93
N GLU A 218 -12.91 -23.25 -2.03
CA GLU A 218 -12.01 -23.85 -3.02
C GLU A 218 -12.34 -23.45 -4.46
N TRP A 219 -13.64 -23.39 -4.80
CA TRP A 219 -14.10 -22.97 -6.12
C TRP A 219 -13.63 -21.56 -6.52
N ALA A 220 -13.47 -20.64 -5.56
CA ALA A 220 -13.01 -19.27 -5.80
C ALA A 220 -11.49 -19.18 -6.03
N ASN A 221 -10.75 -20.25 -5.72
CA ASN A 221 -9.31 -20.39 -5.92
C ASN A 221 -8.93 -21.36 -7.04
N LYS A 222 -9.91 -22.01 -7.70
CA LYS A 222 -9.67 -23.10 -8.67
C LYS A 222 -8.66 -22.74 -9.78
N THR A 223 -8.65 -21.50 -10.24
CA THR A 223 -7.75 -21.00 -11.30
C THR A 223 -6.76 -19.95 -10.80
N ALA A 224 -6.63 -19.80 -9.48
CA ALA A 224 -5.81 -18.79 -8.85
C ALA A 224 -4.38 -19.30 -8.61
N VAL A 225 -3.40 -18.41 -8.70
CA VAL A 225 -1.98 -18.74 -8.54
C VAL A 225 -1.41 -18.25 -7.22
N SER A 226 -0.47 -18.99 -6.66
CA SER A 226 0.33 -18.65 -5.49
C SER A 226 1.76 -18.26 -5.89
N ILE A 227 2.60 -17.91 -4.92
CA ILE A 227 4.01 -17.57 -5.20
C ILE A 227 4.81 -18.76 -5.72
N HIS A 228 4.49 -19.97 -5.26
CA HIS A 228 5.15 -21.21 -5.66
C HIS A 228 4.84 -21.59 -7.10
N ASP A 229 3.62 -21.30 -7.57
CA ASP A 229 3.22 -21.60 -8.95
C ASP A 229 3.94 -20.69 -9.97
N VAL A 230 4.51 -19.58 -9.50
CA VAL A 230 5.16 -18.57 -10.35
C VAL A 230 6.69 -18.68 -10.30
N ILE A 231 7.23 -18.91 -9.11
CA ILE A 231 8.67 -19.07 -8.84
C ILE A 231 8.93 -20.57 -8.66
N GLU A 232 9.20 -21.24 -9.78
CA GLU A 232 9.42 -22.68 -9.86
C GLU A 232 10.50 -23.04 -10.89
N GLY A 233 11.08 -24.23 -10.77
CA GLY A 233 12.05 -24.76 -11.73
C GLY A 233 13.49 -24.25 -11.54
N ASN A 234 14.34 -24.54 -12.52
CA ASN A 234 15.78 -24.24 -12.48
C ASN A 234 16.06 -22.78 -12.88
N ILE A 235 15.85 -21.85 -11.95
CA ILE A 235 16.09 -20.42 -12.15
C ILE A 235 17.58 -20.13 -11.94
N LEU A 236 18.23 -19.52 -12.93
CA LEU A 236 19.64 -19.11 -12.88
C LEU A 236 19.81 -17.73 -12.26
N VAL A 237 18.89 -16.80 -12.58
CA VAL A 237 18.88 -15.42 -12.07
C VAL A 237 17.45 -14.99 -11.79
N ALA A 238 17.19 -14.41 -10.62
CA ALA A 238 15.91 -13.79 -10.29
C ALA A 238 16.07 -12.29 -10.01
N ILE A 239 15.28 -11.46 -10.69
CA ILE A 239 15.13 -10.04 -10.36
C ILE A 239 13.73 -9.83 -9.78
N LEU A 240 13.64 -9.40 -8.54
CA LEU A 240 12.40 -9.15 -7.81
C LEU A 240 12.22 -7.65 -7.59
N SER A 241 11.23 -7.04 -8.23
CA SER A 241 10.90 -5.62 -8.07
C SER A 241 9.66 -5.48 -7.19
N ASN A 242 9.74 -4.74 -6.08
CA ASN A 242 8.59 -4.54 -5.20
C ASN A 242 8.67 -3.25 -4.36
N TYR A 243 7.52 -2.78 -3.84
CA TYR A 243 7.50 -1.67 -2.89
C TYR A 243 7.87 -2.13 -1.47
N MET A 244 7.18 -3.17 -0.96
CA MET A 244 7.44 -3.75 0.36
C MET A 244 7.95 -5.18 0.26
N VAL A 245 8.94 -5.50 1.08
CA VAL A 245 9.61 -6.81 1.11
C VAL A 245 9.77 -7.26 2.55
N ASP A 246 9.08 -8.34 2.92
CA ASP A 246 9.27 -9.06 4.17
C ASP A 246 10.11 -10.30 3.88
N ILE A 247 11.41 -10.22 4.18
CA ILE A 247 12.38 -11.27 3.88
C ILE A 247 12.17 -12.52 4.74
N ASP A 248 11.72 -12.36 5.98
CA ASP A 248 11.49 -13.48 6.89
C ASP A 248 10.29 -14.30 6.43
N TRP A 249 9.21 -13.61 6.05
CA TRP A 249 8.07 -14.26 5.42
C TRP A 249 8.46 -14.93 4.10
N LEU A 250 9.19 -14.23 3.21
CA LEU A 250 9.62 -14.79 1.93
C LEU A 250 10.40 -16.11 2.09
N LYS A 251 11.23 -16.22 3.13
CA LYS A 251 12.00 -17.45 3.42
C LYS A 251 11.11 -18.66 3.61
N THR A 252 10.00 -18.46 4.31
CA THR A 252 9.02 -19.53 4.54
C THR A 252 8.07 -19.72 3.36
N ALA A 253 7.69 -18.62 2.70
CA ALA A 253 6.68 -18.62 1.65
C ALA A 253 7.22 -18.99 0.27
N CYS A 254 8.52 -18.90 0.03
CA CYS A 254 9.14 -19.34 -1.22
C CYS A 254 10.61 -19.76 -0.96
N PRO A 255 10.84 -20.92 -0.33
CA PRO A 255 12.19 -21.37 0.02
C PRO A 255 13.13 -21.48 -1.19
N MET A 256 12.59 -21.82 -2.37
CA MET A 256 13.33 -21.91 -3.63
C MET A 256 14.13 -20.65 -3.95
N LEU A 257 13.67 -19.44 -3.55
CA LEU A 257 14.43 -18.20 -3.75
C LEU A 257 15.83 -18.24 -3.10
N TRP A 258 16.02 -19.02 -2.03
CA TRP A 258 17.31 -19.20 -1.37
C TRP A 258 18.24 -20.18 -2.10
N GLU A 259 17.70 -20.98 -3.01
CA GLU A 259 18.44 -21.93 -3.85
C GLU A 259 18.90 -21.30 -5.17
N ILE A 260 18.28 -20.18 -5.57
CA ILE A 260 18.63 -19.47 -6.80
C ILE A 260 20.05 -18.88 -6.68
N PRO A 261 20.95 -19.15 -7.65
CA PRO A 261 22.34 -18.71 -7.58
C PRO A 261 22.51 -17.20 -7.46
N HIS A 262 21.69 -16.43 -8.17
CA HIS A 262 21.80 -14.98 -8.23
C HIS A 262 20.43 -14.32 -8.09
N VAL A 263 20.27 -13.47 -7.07
CA VAL A 263 19.02 -12.73 -6.83
C VAL A 263 19.30 -11.24 -6.70
N LEU A 264 18.55 -10.43 -7.44
CA LEU A 264 18.53 -8.97 -7.32
C LEU A 264 17.16 -8.53 -6.83
N VAL A 265 17.10 -7.86 -5.67
CA VAL A 265 15.86 -7.29 -5.13
C VAL A 265 15.87 -5.78 -5.31
N ILE A 266 14.95 -5.27 -6.13
CA ILE A 266 14.73 -3.85 -6.36
C ILE A 266 13.57 -3.39 -5.48
N HIS A 267 13.83 -2.57 -4.46
CA HIS A 267 12.86 -2.31 -3.40
C HIS A 267 12.52 -0.82 -3.15
N GLY A 268 11.35 -0.58 -2.56
CA GLY A 268 10.89 0.73 -2.07
C GLY A 268 11.12 0.97 -0.57
N GLU A 269 11.62 -0.02 0.19
CA GLU A 269 11.81 0.06 1.64
C GLU A 269 12.67 1.24 2.11
N SER A 270 12.42 1.69 3.35
CA SER A 270 13.14 2.77 4.02
C SER A 270 13.30 2.52 5.52
N GLY A 271 14.25 3.21 6.16
CA GLY A 271 14.49 3.13 7.60
C GLY A 271 14.87 1.73 8.07
N ALA A 272 14.34 1.33 9.23
CA ALA A 272 14.66 0.05 9.87
C ALA A 272 14.40 -1.19 8.98
N ARG A 273 13.37 -1.15 8.13
CA ARG A 273 13.05 -2.28 7.23
C ARG A 273 14.06 -2.43 6.10
N ALA A 274 14.55 -1.32 5.55
CA ALA A 274 15.64 -1.36 4.57
C ALA A 274 16.91 -1.93 5.20
N ASN A 275 17.23 -1.53 6.44
CA ASN A 275 18.37 -2.08 7.18
C ASN A 275 18.19 -3.57 7.46
N HIS A 276 16.99 -4.00 7.89
CA HIS A 276 16.68 -5.41 8.12
C HIS A 276 16.83 -6.24 6.84
N LEU A 277 16.25 -5.78 5.73
CA LEU A 277 16.40 -6.43 4.42
C LEU A 277 17.88 -6.57 4.03
N GLN A 278 18.67 -5.49 4.21
CA GLN A 278 20.09 -5.49 3.88
C GLN A 278 20.92 -6.44 4.78
N ASN A 279 20.57 -6.55 6.07
CA ASN A 279 21.31 -7.33 7.05
C ASN A 279 20.96 -8.83 7.02
N THR A 280 19.72 -9.17 6.65
CA THR A 280 19.20 -10.54 6.69
C THR A 280 19.32 -11.26 5.34
N LYS A 281 19.59 -10.51 4.25
CA LYS A 281 19.69 -11.08 2.90
C LYS A 281 20.85 -12.07 2.74
N PRO A 282 20.68 -13.16 1.98
CA PRO A 282 21.76 -14.08 1.63
C PRO A 282 22.95 -13.38 0.95
N ALA A 283 24.16 -13.94 1.09
CA ALA A 283 25.38 -13.35 0.56
C ALA A 283 25.33 -13.14 -0.96
N ASN A 284 24.70 -14.07 -1.69
CA ASN A 284 24.52 -14.05 -3.14
C ASN A 284 23.37 -13.14 -3.62
N TRP A 285 22.69 -12.43 -2.71
CA TRP A 285 21.64 -11.47 -3.07
C TRP A 285 22.19 -10.05 -3.15
N ILE A 286 21.74 -9.30 -4.14
CA ILE A 286 21.95 -7.86 -4.27
C ILE A 286 20.65 -7.15 -3.94
N ILE A 287 20.72 -6.14 -3.07
CA ILE A 287 19.59 -5.28 -2.72
C ILE A 287 19.83 -3.92 -3.37
N HIS A 288 18.87 -3.46 -4.17
CA HIS A 288 18.97 -2.21 -4.93
C HIS A 288 17.77 -1.31 -4.65
N LYS A 289 18.04 -0.03 -4.40
CA LYS A 289 17.02 1.00 -4.23
C LYS A 289 17.14 2.03 -5.34
N PRO A 290 16.18 2.08 -6.29
CA PRO A 290 16.21 3.05 -7.36
C PRO A 290 16.16 4.49 -6.84
N ALA A 291 16.82 5.40 -7.56
CA ALA A 291 16.79 6.82 -7.24
C ALA A 291 15.37 7.39 -7.47
N LEU A 292 14.87 8.14 -6.49
CA LEU A 292 13.59 8.84 -6.55
C LEU A 292 13.86 10.36 -6.47
N PRO A 293 14.25 11.00 -7.58
CA PRO A 293 14.71 12.39 -7.59
C PRO A 293 13.59 13.42 -7.37
N ILE A 294 12.33 12.99 -7.50
CA ILE A 294 11.16 13.85 -7.31
C ILE A 294 10.56 13.53 -5.94
N SER A 295 10.34 14.56 -5.13
CA SER A 295 9.71 14.45 -3.82
C SER A 295 8.39 13.69 -3.90
N TYR A 296 8.13 12.88 -2.86
CA TYR A 296 6.94 12.02 -2.76
C TYR A 296 6.87 10.91 -3.83
N GLY A 297 7.93 10.69 -4.61
CA GLY A 297 8.05 9.53 -5.49
C GLY A 297 8.09 8.22 -4.70
N THR A 298 7.65 7.13 -5.32
CA THR A 298 7.65 5.78 -4.73
C THR A 298 8.02 4.76 -5.79
N HIS A 299 8.90 3.81 -5.46
CA HIS A 299 9.11 2.61 -6.28
C HIS A 299 7.95 1.64 -6.04
N HIS A 300 6.91 1.73 -6.86
CA HIS A 300 5.67 0.97 -6.67
C HIS A 300 5.54 -0.27 -7.58
N SER A 301 6.49 -0.43 -8.50
CA SER A 301 6.49 -1.52 -9.49
C SER A 301 6.62 -2.87 -8.79
N LYS A 302 5.88 -3.85 -9.31
CA LYS A 302 5.74 -5.20 -8.77
C LYS A 302 5.88 -6.17 -9.92
N ALA A 303 7.09 -6.66 -10.10
CA ALA A 303 7.45 -7.46 -11.24
C ALA A 303 8.55 -8.45 -10.85
N MET A 304 8.61 -9.57 -11.56
CA MET A 304 9.69 -10.53 -11.44
C MET A 304 10.23 -10.83 -12.83
N VAL A 305 11.55 -10.98 -12.94
CA VAL A 305 12.22 -11.42 -14.16
C VAL A 305 13.06 -12.63 -13.79
N LEU A 306 12.67 -13.81 -14.29
CA LEU A 306 13.29 -15.08 -13.94
C LEU A 306 13.99 -15.66 -15.16
N VAL A 307 15.31 -15.77 -15.11
CA VAL A 307 16.14 -16.28 -16.21
C VAL A 307 16.37 -17.77 -16.01
N TYR A 308 16.05 -18.55 -17.04
CA TYR A 308 16.18 -20.00 -17.10
C TYR A 308 17.22 -20.42 -18.16
N PRO A 309 17.67 -21.69 -18.16
CA PRO A 309 18.53 -22.21 -19.23
C PRO A 309 17.91 -22.11 -20.64
N THR A 310 16.59 -22.08 -20.74
CA THR A 310 15.81 -22.09 -21.99
C THR A 310 15.25 -20.73 -22.39
N GLY A 311 15.19 -19.76 -21.49
CA GLY A 311 14.58 -18.45 -21.78
C GLY A 311 14.42 -17.58 -20.54
N VAL A 312 13.47 -16.64 -20.59
CA VAL A 312 13.12 -15.75 -19.48
C VAL A 312 11.62 -15.75 -19.27
N ARG A 313 11.19 -15.78 -18.00
CA ARG A 313 9.81 -15.48 -17.61
C ARG A 313 9.72 -14.05 -17.12
N ILE A 314 8.79 -13.28 -17.69
CA ILE A 314 8.46 -11.94 -17.20
C ILE A 314 7.13 -12.04 -16.46
N ILE A 315 7.09 -11.52 -15.23
CA ILE A 315 5.89 -11.47 -14.39
C ILE A 315 5.63 -10.03 -13.98
N VAL A 316 4.38 -9.58 -14.10
CA VAL A 316 3.90 -8.29 -13.57
C VAL A 316 2.69 -8.56 -12.69
N HIS A 317 2.72 -8.12 -11.44
CA HIS A 317 1.67 -8.45 -10.45
C HIS A 317 1.34 -7.25 -9.56
N THR A 318 0.37 -7.41 -8.65
CA THR A 318 -0.08 -6.31 -7.77
C THR A 318 0.23 -6.49 -6.29
N ALA A 319 0.69 -7.68 -5.89
CA ALA A 319 1.05 -8.01 -4.51
C ALA A 319 2.40 -7.44 -4.08
N ASN A 320 2.47 -6.86 -2.88
CA ASN A 320 3.74 -6.69 -2.19
C ASN A 320 4.32 -8.05 -1.76
N LEU A 321 5.62 -8.18 -1.55
CA LEU A 321 6.24 -9.41 -1.07
C LEU A 321 6.09 -9.54 0.46
N ILE A 322 4.85 -9.63 0.92
CA ILE A 322 4.46 -9.77 2.33
C ILE A 322 3.29 -10.75 2.46
N HIS A 323 3.13 -11.38 3.63
CA HIS A 323 2.09 -12.39 3.88
C HIS A 323 0.69 -11.93 3.46
N VAL A 324 0.25 -10.78 3.93
CA VAL A 324 -1.14 -10.33 3.77
C VAL A 324 -1.51 -10.16 2.30
N ASP A 325 -0.60 -9.63 1.49
CA ASP A 325 -0.86 -9.34 0.08
C ASP A 325 -0.98 -10.61 -0.77
N TRP A 326 -0.25 -11.67 -0.43
CA TRP A 326 -0.29 -12.95 -1.15
C TRP A 326 -1.36 -13.92 -0.64
N ASN A 327 -1.95 -13.65 0.53
CA ASN A 327 -2.85 -14.60 1.18
C ASN A 327 -4.26 -14.07 1.43
N ASN A 328 -4.48 -12.77 1.58
CA ASN A 328 -5.76 -12.27 2.11
C ASN A 328 -6.51 -11.35 1.13
N LYS A 329 -5.84 -10.91 0.06
CA LYS A 329 -6.32 -9.81 -0.82
C LYS A 329 -6.62 -10.28 -2.22
N THR A 330 -7.54 -9.58 -2.88
CA THR A 330 -7.68 -9.73 -4.33
C THR A 330 -6.52 -9.03 -5.02
N GLN A 331 -5.69 -9.81 -5.69
CA GLN A 331 -4.54 -9.38 -6.48
C GLN A 331 -4.62 -10.00 -7.89
N GLY A 332 -3.98 -9.33 -8.84
CA GLY A 332 -3.80 -9.84 -10.19
C GLY A 332 -2.33 -10.07 -10.53
N LEU A 333 -2.10 -10.97 -11.46
CA LEU A 333 -0.80 -11.34 -11.97
C LEU A 333 -0.90 -11.62 -13.47
N TRP A 334 0.12 -11.18 -14.21
CA TRP A 334 0.36 -11.52 -15.60
C TRP A 334 1.73 -12.17 -15.69
N PHE A 335 1.88 -13.25 -16.47
CA PHE A 335 3.19 -13.78 -16.81
C PHE A 335 3.24 -14.35 -18.23
N GLN A 336 4.42 -14.31 -18.82
CA GLN A 336 4.72 -14.97 -20.09
C GLN A 336 6.19 -15.39 -20.13
N ASP A 337 6.43 -16.52 -20.80
CA ASP A 337 7.75 -17.09 -21.04
C ASP A 337 8.24 -16.72 -22.45
N PHE A 338 9.51 -16.34 -22.56
CA PHE A 338 10.15 -15.90 -23.79
C PHE A 338 11.45 -16.67 -24.01
N PRO A 339 11.63 -17.35 -25.16
CA PRO A 339 12.83 -18.13 -25.41
C PRO A 339 14.04 -17.23 -25.68
N TRP A 340 15.23 -17.84 -25.78
CA TRP A 340 16.40 -17.16 -26.33
C TRP A 340 16.16 -16.75 -27.78
N LYS A 341 16.68 -15.58 -28.16
CA LYS A 341 16.64 -15.08 -29.52
C LYS A 341 17.72 -15.75 -30.36
N ASP A 342 17.39 -16.12 -31.60
CA ASP A 342 18.36 -16.60 -32.56
C ASP A 342 19.39 -15.52 -32.91
N VAL A 343 20.65 -15.94 -33.12
CA VAL A 343 21.76 -15.02 -33.47
C VAL A 343 21.45 -14.18 -34.71
N LYS A 344 20.66 -14.71 -35.64
CA LYS A 344 20.25 -14.04 -36.88
C LYS A 344 19.25 -12.89 -36.66
N ASN A 345 18.46 -12.94 -35.57
CA ASN A 345 17.34 -12.03 -35.34
C ASN A 345 17.66 -10.97 -34.28
N LEU A 346 18.91 -10.83 -33.86
CA LEU A 346 19.33 -9.90 -32.79
C LEU A 346 18.97 -8.42 -33.06
N SER A 347 18.74 -8.04 -34.31
CA SER A 347 18.28 -6.70 -34.69
C SER A 347 16.76 -6.49 -34.56
N ASP A 348 15.98 -7.56 -34.55
CA ASP A 348 14.52 -7.48 -34.49
C ASP A 348 14.09 -7.10 -33.09
N SER A 349 13.17 -6.15 -32.96
CA SER A 349 12.75 -5.64 -31.66
C SER A 349 11.25 -5.37 -31.66
N SER A 350 10.52 -6.09 -30.82
CA SER A 350 9.08 -5.89 -30.64
C SER A 350 8.79 -4.61 -29.83
N SER A 351 7.54 -4.15 -29.84
CA SER A 351 7.14 -3.01 -29.00
C SER A 351 7.34 -3.30 -27.51
N PHE A 352 7.01 -4.51 -27.08
CA PHE A 352 7.23 -4.99 -25.71
C PHE A 352 8.71 -4.97 -25.33
N GLU A 353 9.59 -5.48 -26.19
CA GLU A 353 11.03 -5.48 -25.95
C GLU A 353 11.57 -4.06 -25.73
N ARG A 354 11.24 -3.12 -26.63
CA ARG A 354 11.70 -1.72 -26.50
C ARG A 354 11.23 -1.10 -25.18
N ASP A 355 9.94 -1.25 -24.86
CA ASP A 355 9.36 -0.69 -23.64
C ASP A 355 9.99 -1.30 -22.37
N LEU A 356 10.24 -2.62 -22.35
CA LEU A 356 10.89 -3.32 -21.25
C LEU A 356 12.31 -2.83 -21.04
N LEU A 357 13.10 -2.77 -22.11
CA LEU A 357 14.50 -2.34 -22.03
C LEU A 357 14.62 -0.89 -21.58
N GLU A 358 13.79 0.00 -22.13
CA GLU A 358 13.74 1.40 -21.69
C GLU A 358 13.43 1.51 -20.21
N TYR A 359 12.43 0.76 -19.71
CA TYR A 359 12.11 0.73 -18.29
C TYR A 359 13.28 0.20 -17.43
N LEU A 360 13.88 -0.93 -17.80
CA LEU A 360 15.01 -1.52 -17.07
C LEU A 360 16.23 -0.59 -17.04
N HIS A 361 16.49 0.16 -18.13
CA HIS A 361 17.54 1.18 -18.15
C HIS A 361 17.30 2.28 -17.11
N THR A 362 16.05 2.66 -16.85
CA THR A 362 15.73 3.69 -15.85
C THR A 362 15.99 3.24 -14.41
N LEU A 363 15.95 1.93 -14.15
CA LEU A 363 16.18 1.38 -12.81
C LEU A 363 17.63 1.54 -12.36
N LYS A 364 18.58 1.75 -13.28
CA LYS A 364 20.02 1.87 -13.00
C LYS A 364 20.50 0.75 -12.09
N MET A 365 20.17 -0.49 -12.46
CA MET A 365 20.56 -1.68 -11.70
C MET A 365 22.09 -1.75 -11.60
N PRO A 366 22.64 -2.20 -10.45
CA PRO A 366 24.07 -2.44 -10.33
C PRO A 366 24.51 -3.57 -11.28
N ASP A 367 25.80 -3.58 -11.63
CA ASP A 367 26.37 -4.67 -12.40
C ASP A 367 26.26 -5.98 -11.61
N LEU A 368 25.74 -7.01 -12.27
CA LEU A 368 25.57 -8.35 -11.74
C LEU A 368 26.25 -9.31 -12.71
N ILE A 369 27.53 -9.59 -12.46
CA ILE A 369 28.32 -10.50 -13.28
C ILE A 369 28.02 -11.94 -12.85
N VAL A 370 27.49 -12.74 -13.77
CA VAL A 370 27.10 -14.13 -13.52
C VAL A 370 27.70 -15.03 -14.59
N ASN A 371 28.02 -16.27 -14.22
CA ASN A 371 28.46 -17.27 -15.18
C ASN A 371 27.27 -18.14 -15.60
N LEU A 372 26.76 -17.95 -16.83
CA LEU A 372 25.66 -18.75 -17.36
C LEU A 372 26.19 -19.92 -18.21
N PRO A 373 25.61 -21.14 -18.09
CA PRO A 373 26.12 -22.35 -18.76
C PRO A 373 26.40 -22.22 -20.26
N LYS A 374 25.61 -21.41 -21.00
CA LYS A 374 25.74 -21.22 -22.45
C LYS A 374 26.48 -19.94 -22.86
N LEU A 375 26.64 -18.97 -21.95
CA LEU A 375 27.12 -17.63 -22.28
C LEU A 375 28.41 -17.25 -21.56
N GLY A 376 28.86 -18.05 -20.59
CA GLY A 376 29.98 -17.71 -19.73
C GLY A 376 29.67 -16.51 -18.85
N ASN A 377 30.69 -15.72 -18.53
CA ASN A 377 30.56 -14.52 -17.72
C ASN A 377 29.81 -13.41 -18.48
N VAL A 378 28.64 -13.04 -17.98
CA VAL A 378 27.80 -11.97 -18.52
C VAL A 378 27.33 -11.03 -17.42
N ASN A 379 27.18 -9.75 -17.75
CA ASN A 379 26.57 -8.78 -16.84
C ASN A 379 25.05 -8.73 -17.07
N ILE A 380 24.27 -8.98 -16.03
CA ILE A 380 22.80 -8.87 -16.04
C ILE A 380 22.39 -7.41 -15.89
N CYS A 381 22.50 -6.66 -16.98
CA CYS A 381 22.03 -5.28 -17.08
C CYS A 381 20.86 -5.18 -18.07
N ALA A 382 20.31 -3.98 -18.29
CA ALA A 382 19.17 -3.81 -19.19
C ALA A 382 19.42 -4.39 -20.60
N SER A 383 20.61 -4.20 -21.18
CA SER A 383 20.94 -4.71 -22.52
C SER A 383 21.07 -6.23 -22.60
N PHE A 384 21.30 -6.93 -21.48
CA PHE A 384 21.29 -8.40 -21.42
C PHE A 384 19.94 -8.95 -21.91
N PHE A 385 18.85 -8.28 -21.57
CA PHE A 385 17.49 -8.72 -21.91
C PHE A 385 17.16 -8.64 -23.40
N LYS A 386 18.01 -8.02 -24.24
CA LYS A 386 17.90 -8.08 -25.72
C LYS A 386 18.12 -9.49 -26.28
N LYS A 387 18.70 -10.40 -25.49
CA LYS A 387 19.03 -11.77 -25.89
C LYS A 387 17.82 -12.72 -25.92
N PHE A 388 16.65 -12.27 -25.50
CA PHE A 388 15.40 -13.06 -25.52
C PHE A 388 14.48 -12.59 -26.65
N ASP A 389 13.68 -13.50 -27.18
CA ASP A 389 12.72 -13.21 -28.24
C ASP A 389 11.34 -12.88 -27.65
N TYR A 390 10.93 -11.62 -27.77
CA TYR A 390 9.62 -11.12 -27.33
C TYR A 390 8.63 -10.94 -28.49
N SER A 391 8.87 -11.56 -29.65
CA SER A 391 7.97 -11.51 -30.80
C SER A 391 6.57 -12.06 -30.48
N SER A 392 6.49 -13.05 -29.58
CA SER A 392 5.25 -13.68 -29.12
C SER A 392 4.50 -12.89 -28.04
N ALA A 393 4.98 -11.70 -27.63
CA ALA A 393 4.36 -10.93 -26.56
C ALA A 393 2.91 -10.55 -26.91
N VAL A 394 1.95 -11.01 -26.10
CA VAL A 394 0.50 -10.79 -26.30
C VAL A 394 -0.03 -9.53 -25.61
N VAL A 395 0.86 -8.74 -25.00
CA VAL A 395 0.51 -7.53 -24.24
C VAL A 395 1.39 -6.34 -24.60
N ARG A 396 0.95 -5.14 -24.22
CA ARG A 396 1.73 -3.89 -24.31
C ARG A 396 2.17 -3.48 -22.91
N LEU A 397 3.45 -3.17 -22.73
CA LEU A 397 3.97 -2.73 -21.44
C LEU A 397 3.68 -1.24 -21.22
N ILE A 398 3.04 -0.92 -20.09
CA ILE A 398 2.78 0.45 -19.65
C ILE A 398 3.53 0.67 -18.33
N ALA A 399 4.53 1.55 -18.37
CA ALA A 399 5.34 1.89 -17.20
C ALA A 399 5.28 3.39 -16.88
N SER A 400 5.64 3.73 -15.65
CA SER A 400 5.81 5.10 -15.20
C SER A 400 7.18 5.25 -14.55
N VAL A 401 7.92 6.28 -14.96
CA VAL A 401 9.23 6.61 -14.41
C VAL A 401 9.26 8.07 -13.95
N PRO A 402 9.91 8.38 -12.81
CA PRO A 402 9.98 9.74 -12.31
C PRO A 402 10.73 10.64 -13.28
N GLY A 403 10.17 11.79 -13.61
CA GLY A 403 10.81 12.78 -14.47
C GLY A 403 9.83 13.77 -15.08
N TYR A 404 10.39 14.78 -15.75
CA TYR A 404 9.66 15.67 -16.65
C TYR A 404 9.97 15.20 -18.08
N HIS A 405 8.94 14.78 -18.80
CA HIS A 405 9.08 14.17 -20.12
C HIS A 405 8.48 15.10 -21.18
N SER A 406 9.28 15.46 -22.19
CA SER A 406 8.89 16.37 -23.26
C SER A 406 9.30 15.83 -24.64
N GLY A 407 8.81 16.45 -25.70
CA GLY A 407 9.08 16.02 -27.08
C GLY A 407 8.62 14.57 -27.32
N SER A 408 9.47 13.76 -27.94
CA SER A 408 9.19 12.34 -28.18
C SER A 408 9.04 11.52 -26.89
N ASN A 409 9.64 11.94 -25.78
CA ASN A 409 9.55 11.24 -24.50
C ASN A 409 8.18 11.41 -23.82
N LEU A 410 7.36 12.39 -24.24
CA LEU A 410 6.03 12.62 -23.67
C LEU A 410 5.13 11.38 -23.76
N LYS A 411 5.30 10.58 -24.82
CA LYS A 411 4.49 9.40 -25.12
C LYS A 411 5.00 8.09 -24.47
N LYS A 412 6.10 8.15 -23.71
CA LYS A 412 6.78 6.94 -23.21
C LYS A 412 6.22 6.39 -21.90
N TRP A 413 5.64 7.25 -21.07
CA TRP A 413 5.32 6.89 -19.68
C TRP A 413 3.89 7.28 -19.27
N GLY A 414 3.37 6.61 -18.24
CA GLY A 414 2.12 6.96 -17.59
C GLY A 414 0.91 6.96 -18.53
N HIS A 415 -0.03 7.88 -18.31
CA HIS A 415 -1.29 7.89 -19.07
C HIS A 415 -1.07 8.26 -20.54
N MET A 416 0.02 8.97 -20.87
CA MET A 416 0.37 9.30 -22.25
C MET A 416 0.89 8.09 -23.03
N LYS A 417 1.54 7.12 -22.35
CA LYS A 417 1.85 5.83 -22.97
C LYS A 417 0.59 5.05 -23.29
N VAL A 418 -0.37 5.00 -22.36
CA VAL A 418 -1.68 4.36 -22.61
C VAL A 418 -2.36 4.98 -23.81
N ARG A 419 -2.45 6.32 -23.85
CA ARG A 419 -3.00 7.06 -24.99
C ARG A 419 -2.35 6.65 -26.31
N SER A 420 -1.02 6.65 -26.37
CA SER A 420 -0.28 6.33 -27.60
C SER A 420 -0.54 4.89 -28.06
N VAL A 421 -0.61 3.94 -27.12
CA VAL A 421 -0.93 2.54 -27.42
C VAL A 421 -2.36 2.40 -27.94
N LEU A 422 -3.33 3.05 -27.30
CA LEU A 422 -4.73 2.97 -27.71
C LEU A 422 -4.99 3.68 -29.05
N GLU A 423 -4.27 4.76 -29.37
CA GLU A 423 -4.34 5.46 -30.68
C GLU A 423 -3.96 4.54 -31.86
N GLU A 424 -3.20 3.47 -31.63
CA GLU A 424 -2.84 2.47 -32.65
C GLU A 424 -3.91 1.37 -32.84
N CYS A 425 -4.93 1.32 -31.97
CA CYS A 425 -5.94 0.28 -31.96
C CYS A 425 -7.22 0.70 -32.67
N VAL A 426 -7.81 -0.24 -33.42
CA VAL A 426 -9.14 -0.15 -34.01
C VAL A 426 -10.11 -0.92 -33.12
N PHE A 427 -11.26 -0.33 -32.82
CA PHE A 427 -12.27 -0.88 -31.91
C PHE A 427 -13.64 -0.96 -32.58
N ASP A 428 -14.44 -1.94 -32.16
CA ASP A 428 -15.80 -2.09 -32.61
C ASP A 428 -16.70 -0.92 -32.18
N LYS A 429 -17.71 -0.62 -32.99
CA LYS A 429 -18.67 0.47 -32.75
C LYS A 429 -19.42 0.33 -31.42
N GLU A 430 -19.58 -0.89 -30.91
CA GLU A 430 -20.22 -1.15 -29.62
C GLU A 430 -19.50 -0.47 -28.43
N PHE A 431 -18.19 -0.22 -28.58
CA PHE A 431 -17.40 0.45 -27.54
C PHE A 431 -17.49 1.98 -27.62
N CYS A 432 -18.17 2.54 -28.63
CA CYS A 432 -18.37 3.97 -28.75
C CYS A 432 -19.14 4.50 -27.52
N LYS A 433 -18.57 5.49 -26.82
CA LYS A 433 -19.07 6.05 -25.55
C LYS A 433 -19.21 5.04 -24.39
N SER A 434 -18.73 3.81 -24.56
CA SER A 434 -18.84 2.79 -23.53
C SER A 434 -18.08 3.17 -22.25
N PRO A 435 -18.48 2.68 -21.07
CA PRO A 435 -17.91 3.14 -19.81
C PRO A 435 -16.44 2.78 -19.63
N LEU A 436 -15.76 3.60 -18.83
CA LEU A 436 -14.38 3.40 -18.39
C LEU A 436 -14.38 3.00 -16.92
N VAL A 437 -13.79 1.86 -16.58
CA VAL A 437 -13.68 1.38 -15.20
C VAL A 437 -12.30 1.69 -14.66
N TYR A 438 -12.25 2.36 -13.51
CA TYR A 438 -11.03 2.61 -12.75
C TYR A 438 -11.16 1.91 -11.39
N GLN A 439 -10.45 0.80 -11.22
CA GLN A 439 -10.35 0.10 -9.95
C GLN A 439 -8.93 0.23 -9.43
N PHE A 440 -8.80 0.63 -8.17
CA PHE A 440 -7.52 0.82 -7.51
C PHE A 440 -7.65 0.70 -5.99
N SER A 441 -6.53 0.83 -5.26
CA SER A 441 -6.52 0.73 -3.79
C SER A 441 -6.09 2.01 -3.08
N SER A 442 -5.61 3.04 -3.79
CA SER A 442 -5.29 4.35 -3.20
C SER A 442 -5.65 5.49 -4.14
N LEU A 443 -6.04 6.64 -3.57
CA LEU A 443 -6.49 7.83 -4.28
C LEU A 443 -5.61 9.03 -3.94
N GLY A 444 -4.96 9.58 -4.96
CA GLY A 444 -4.23 10.85 -4.85
C GLY A 444 -5.15 12.06 -4.76
N SER A 445 -4.56 13.26 -4.62
CA SER A 445 -5.34 14.50 -4.73
C SER A 445 -5.60 14.81 -6.20
N LEU A 446 -6.86 14.64 -6.63
CA LEU A 446 -7.30 14.85 -8.01
C LEU A 446 -8.11 16.15 -8.15
N ASP A 447 -8.23 16.64 -9.37
CA ASP A 447 -9.13 17.73 -9.76
C ASP A 447 -9.85 17.36 -11.07
N GLU A 448 -10.91 18.11 -11.42
CA GLU A 448 -11.72 17.84 -12.61
C GLU A 448 -10.92 17.94 -13.92
N LYS A 449 -9.97 18.88 -13.97
CA LYS A 449 -9.09 19.06 -15.13
C LYS A 449 -8.29 17.79 -15.40
N TRP A 450 -7.64 17.26 -14.37
CA TRP A 450 -6.84 16.05 -14.51
C TRP A 450 -7.70 14.80 -14.76
N MET A 451 -8.89 14.71 -14.15
CA MET A 451 -9.82 13.61 -14.48
C MET A 451 -10.24 13.64 -15.95
N SER A 452 -10.44 14.82 -16.53
CA SER A 452 -10.75 14.97 -17.95
C SER A 452 -9.56 14.61 -18.83
N GLU A 453 -8.36 15.04 -18.48
CA GLU A 453 -7.10 14.69 -19.16
C GLU A 453 -6.83 13.18 -19.16
N PHE A 454 -6.98 12.56 -18.00
CA PHE A 454 -6.83 11.12 -17.82
C PHE A 454 -7.91 10.35 -18.61
N GLY A 455 -9.17 10.79 -18.50
CA GLY A 455 -10.29 10.22 -19.26
C GLY A 455 -10.11 10.31 -20.78
N ALA A 456 -9.56 11.41 -21.29
CA ALA A 456 -9.25 11.55 -22.72
C ALA A 456 -8.18 10.54 -23.17
N SER A 457 -7.17 10.29 -22.32
CA SER A 457 -6.13 9.29 -22.61
C SER A 457 -6.71 7.87 -22.65
N MET A 458 -7.57 7.54 -21.67
CA MET A 458 -8.26 6.24 -21.60
C MET A 458 -9.34 6.07 -22.69
N SER A 459 -9.80 7.16 -23.31
CA SER A 459 -10.81 7.13 -24.38
C SER A 459 -10.22 7.10 -25.78
N SER A 460 -8.89 7.03 -25.91
CA SER A 460 -8.19 7.04 -27.20
C SER A 460 -8.47 5.77 -28.01
N GLY A 461 -8.18 5.84 -29.31
CA GLY A 461 -8.49 4.79 -30.28
C GLY A 461 -9.44 5.24 -31.37
N ILE A 462 -9.49 4.44 -32.44
CA ILE A 462 -10.32 4.71 -33.61
C ILE A 462 -11.33 3.58 -33.83
N LEU A 463 -12.44 3.91 -34.47
CA LEU A 463 -13.43 2.97 -34.97
C LEU A 463 -13.03 2.50 -36.39
N ASP A 464 -13.69 1.45 -36.89
CA ASP A 464 -13.46 0.94 -38.26
C ASP A 464 -13.65 1.99 -39.35
N ASP A 465 -14.55 2.95 -39.13
CA ASP A 465 -14.80 4.09 -40.04
C ASP A 465 -13.79 5.23 -39.86
N LYS A 466 -12.69 5.00 -39.12
CA LYS A 466 -11.61 5.93 -38.81
C LYS A 466 -12.03 7.14 -37.95
N SER A 467 -13.26 7.16 -37.44
CA SER A 467 -13.67 8.16 -36.45
C SER A 467 -13.11 7.83 -35.06
N GLN A 468 -13.07 8.80 -34.16
CA GLN A 468 -12.57 8.58 -32.80
C GLN A 468 -13.57 7.76 -31.99
N LEU A 469 -13.06 6.84 -31.15
CA LEU A 469 -13.85 5.97 -30.27
C LEU A 469 -14.72 6.74 -29.25
N SER A 470 -14.50 8.05 -29.10
CA SER A 470 -15.20 9.00 -28.23
C SER A 470 -15.04 8.73 -26.73
N THR A 471 -15.36 9.75 -25.94
CA THR A 471 -15.16 9.76 -24.48
C THR A 471 -16.11 8.81 -23.77
N GLY A 472 -15.55 7.86 -23.02
CA GLY A 472 -16.32 6.98 -22.13
C GLY A 472 -16.61 7.63 -20.77
N LYS A 473 -17.70 7.23 -20.12
CA LYS A 473 -18.05 7.70 -18.77
C LYS A 473 -17.18 6.99 -17.72
N PRO A 474 -16.39 7.72 -16.89
CA PRO A 474 -15.63 7.11 -15.82
C PRO A 474 -16.50 6.52 -14.70
N LEU A 475 -16.15 5.33 -14.25
CA LEU A 475 -16.70 4.62 -13.11
C LEU A 475 -15.54 4.22 -12.20
N ILE A 476 -15.50 4.80 -11.00
CA ILE A 476 -14.45 4.56 -10.01
C ILE A 476 -14.94 3.51 -9.03
N ILE A 477 -14.37 2.30 -9.09
CA ILE A 477 -14.68 1.22 -8.16
C ILE A 477 -13.86 1.41 -6.88
N TRP A 478 -14.57 1.59 -5.77
CA TRP A 478 -13.97 1.80 -4.46
C TRP A 478 -14.71 1.03 -3.36
N PRO A 479 -14.00 0.35 -2.44
CA PRO A 479 -14.64 -0.33 -1.30
C PRO A 479 -15.30 0.67 -0.34
N THR A 480 -16.52 0.37 0.09
CA THR A 480 -17.18 1.13 1.15
C THR A 480 -16.63 0.75 2.52
N VAL A 481 -16.92 1.58 3.54
CA VAL A 481 -16.60 1.25 4.95
C VAL A 481 -17.19 -0.10 5.34
N GLU A 482 -18.38 -0.41 4.85
CA GLU A 482 -19.09 -1.66 5.13
C GLU A 482 -18.42 -2.87 4.46
N ASP A 483 -17.94 -2.70 3.22
CA ASP A 483 -17.20 -3.75 2.51
C ASP A 483 -15.90 -4.09 3.25
N VAL A 484 -15.19 -3.08 3.76
CA VAL A 484 -13.98 -3.28 4.59
C VAL A 484 -14.34 -3.95 5.91
N ARG A 485 -15.36 -3.46 6.62
CA ARG A 485 -15.81 -4.03 7.91
C ARG A 485 -16.16 -5.51 7.81
N CYS A 486 -16.81 -5.92 6.71
CA CYS A 486 -17.26 -7.29 6.47
C CYS A 486 -16.25 -8.16 5.70
N SER A 487 -15.06 -7.62 5.41
CA SER A 487 -13.98 -8.35 4.73
C SER A 487 -13.41 -9.48 5.60
N LEU A 488 -12.57 -10.33 5.01
CA LEU A 488 -11.85 -11.40 5.72
C LEU A 488 -10.95 -10.84 6.83
N GLU A 489 -10.39 -9.64 6.63
CA GLU A 489 -9.46 -9.01 7.56
C GLU A 489 -10.12 -7.92 8.43
N GLY A 490 -11.44 -7.72 8.27
CA GLY A 490 -12.17 -6.60 8.89
C GLY A 490 -11.50 -5.24 8.60
N TYR A 491 -11.45 -4.36 9.59
CA TYR A 491 -10.85 -3.03 9.43
C TYR A 491 -9.35 -3.06 9.11
N ALA A 492 -8.62 -4.15 9.41
CA ALA A 492 -7.21 -4.28 9.08
C ALA A 492 -6.97 -4.23 7.56
N ALA A 493 -7.94 -4.66 6.74
CA ALA A 493 -7.86 -4.51 5.28
C ALA A 493 -7.72 -3.06 4.81
N GLY A 494 -8.22 -2.09 5.60
CA GLY A 494 -8.12 -0.66 5.29
C GLY A 494 -6.68 -0.15 5.20
N SER A 495 -5.72 -0.84 5.81
CA SER A 495 -4.29 -0.52 5.69
C SER A 495 -3.75 -0.66 4.26
N ALA A 496 -4.38 -1.51 3.44
CA ALA A 496 -4.05 -1.72 2.03
C ALA A 496 -4.90 -0.84 1.09
N ILE A 497 -5.79 -0.01 1.66
CA ILE A 497 -6.64 0.94 0.94
C ILE A 497 -6.36 2.39 1.43
N PRO A 498 -5.10 2.89 1.36
CA PRO A 498 -4.73 4.14 2.00
C PRO A 498 -5.17 5.35 1.16
N SER A 499 -6.22 6.05 1.62
CA SER A 499 -6.66 7.31 1.00
C SER A 499 -7.09 8.34 2.04
N PRO A 500 -6.58 9.59 1.97
CA PRO A 500 -7.04 10.68 2.80
C PRO A 500 -8.54 10.96 2.60
N ARG A 501 -9.29 11.16 3.68
CA ARG A 501 -10.73 11.46 3.63
C ARG A 501 -11.02 12.65 2.71
N ASN A 502 -10.24 13.72 2.81
CA ASN A 502 -10.39 14.92 1.98
C ASN A 502 -10.11 14.70 0.48
N ASN A 503 -9.45 13.60 0.09
CA ASN A 503 -9.32 13.22 -1.31
C ASN A 503 -10.56 12.43 -1.78
N VAL A 504 -11.06 11.51 -0.96
CA VAL A 504 -12.19 10.64 -1.29
C VAL A 504 -13.51 11.42 -1.30
N GLU A 505 -13.69 12.36 -0.38
CA GLU A 505 -14.94 13.11 -0.21
C GLU A 505 -15.06 14.35 -1.12
N LYS A 506 -14.13 14.56 -2.07
CA LYS A 506 -14.22 15.69 -3.01
C LYS A 506 -15.53 15.61 -3.81
N ASP A 507 -16.29 16.70 -3.82
CA ASP A 507 -17.65 16.72 -4.37
C ASP A 507 -17.73 16.27 -5.83
N PHE A 508 -16.79 16.68 -6.67
CA PHE A 508 -16.79 16.31 -8.08
C PHE A 508 -16.61 14.81 -8.35
N LEU A 509 -16.10 14.05 -7.36
CA LEU A 509 -15.94 12.59 -7.49
C LEU A 509 -17.24 11.83 -7.24
N LYS A 510 -18.23 12.44 -6.57
CA LYS A 510 -19.49 11.79 -6.18
C LYS A 510 -20.21 11.12 -7.34
N LYS A 511 -20.12 11.71 -8.54
CA LYS A 511 -20.74 11.19 -9.78
C LYS A 511 -20.05 9.97 -10.40
N TYR A 512 -18.83 9.63 -9.95
CA TYR A 512 -18.05 8.53 -10.52
C TYR A 512 -18.08 7.26 -9.67
N TRP A 513 -18.41 7.34 -8.38
CA TRP A 513 -18.28 6.21 -7.48
C TRP A 513 -19.14 5.01 -7.88
N ALA A 514 -18.53 3.84 -7.86
CA ALA A 514 -19.12 2.53 -8.04
C ALA A 514 -18.64 1.62 -6.91
N LYS A 515 -19.51 0.69 -6.49
CA LYS A 515 -19.23 -0.22 -5.37
C LYS A 515 -18.27 -1.34 -5.79
N TRP A 516 -17.33 -1.70 -4.92
CA TRP A 516 -16.60 -2.96 -5.03
C TRP A 516 -17.57 -4.15 -4.97
N LYS A 517 -17.59 -4.98 -6.03
CA LYS A 517 -18.41 -6.19 -6.09
C LYS A 517 -17.73 -7.27 -6.94
N ALA A 518 -17.54 -8.43 -6.35
CA ALA A 518 -16.89 -9.60 -6.94
C ALA A 518 -17.52 -10.92 -6.45
N ASP A 519 -18.84 -10.94 -6.23
CA ASP A 519 -19.57 -12.11 -5.71
C ASP A 519 -19.42 -13.34 -6.62
N HIS A 520 -19.46 -13.12 -7.94
CA HIS A 520 -19.30 -14.16 -8.95
C HIS A 520 -17.93 -14.87 -8.91
N LEU A 521 -16.93 -14.25 -8.29
CA LEU A 521 -15.60 -14.83 -8.05
C LEU A 521 -15.37 -15.19 -6.58
N GLY A 522 -16.39 -15.06 -5.72
CA GLY A 522 -16.27 -15.31 -4.28
C GLY A 522 -15.39 -14.31 -3.54
N ARG A 523 -15.08 -13.16 -4.16
CA ARG A 523 -14.00 -12.23 -3.72
C ARG A 523 -14.49 -10.94 -3.09
N CYS A 524 -15.80 -10.77 -2.87
CA CYS A 524 -16.33 -9.56 -2.19
C CYS A 524 -15.69 -9.31 -0.82
N ARG A 525 -15.35 -10.38 -0.09
CA ARG A 525 -14.72 -10.28 1.24
C ARG A 525 -13.19 -10.20 1.18
N ALA A 526 -12.57 -10.41 0.02
CA ALA A 526 -11.13 -10.27 -0.18
C ALA A 526 -10.83 -8.90 -0.77
N MET A 527 -10.49 -7.93 0.09
CA MET A 527 -10.37 -6.53 -0.32
C MET A 527 -9.37 -6.34 -1.47
N PRO A 528 -9.67 -5.43 -2.42
CA PRO A 528 -8.85 -5.27 -3.59
C PRO A 528 -7.56 -4.52 -3.26
N HIS A 529 -6.44 -5.17 -3.54
CA HIS A 529 -5.15 -4.50 -3.70
C HIS A 529 -4.66 -4.56 -5.16
N ILE A 530 -5.36 -5.29 -6.03
CA ILE A 530 -5.30 -5.16 -7.49
C ILE A 530 -5.60 -3.71 -7.93
N LYS A 531 -5.00 -3.29 -9.05
CA LYS A 531 -5.38 -2.07 -9.77
C LYS A 531 -5.64 -2.47 -11.22
N SER A 532 -6.86 -2.22 -11.69
CA SER A 532 -7.28 -2.53 -13.04
C SER A 532 -8.01 -1.37 -13.68
N TYR A 533 -7.71 -1.12 -14.95
CA TYR A 533 -8.37 -0.13 -15.78
C TYR A 533 -8.95 -0.84 -17.00
N ALA A 534 -10.17 -0.52 -17.39
CA ALA A 534 -10.79 -1.17 -18.54
C ALA A 534 -11.75 -0.25 -19.27
N ARG A 535 -11.98 -0.54 -20.55
CA ARG A 535 -13.15 -0.08 -21.30
C ARG A 535 -13.95 -1.30 -21.70
N TYR A 536 -15.23 -1.29 -21.38
CA TYR A 536 -16.09 -2.45 -21.53
C TYR A 536 -17.45 -2.07 -22.10
N ASN A 537 -18.14 -3.05 -22.67
CA ASN A 537 -19.55 -2.99 -23.01
C ASN A 537 -20.17 -4.33 -22.61
N GLU A 538 -21.10 -4.31 -21.67
CA GLU A 538 -21.70 -5.53 -21.09
C GLU A 538 -20.64 -6.56 -20.62
N GLN A 539 -20.47 -7.67 -21.34
CA GLN A 539 -19.49 -8.73 -21.04
C GLN A 539 -18.23 -8.64 -21.92
N ASN A 540 -18.19 -7.72 -22.90
CA ASN A 540 -17.07 -7.55 -23.81
C ASN A 540 -16.10 -6.48 -23.30
N LEU A 541 -14.81 -6.70 -23.54
CA LEU A 541 -13.74 -5.76 -23.21
C LEU A 541 -13.14 -5.21 -24.50
N ALA A 542 -13.10 -3.88 -24.62
CA ALA A 542 -12.29 -3.23 -25.65
C ALA A 542 -10.81 -3.38 -25.30
N TRP A 543 -10.48 -3.12 -24.03
CA TRP A 543 -9.14 -3.28 -23.49
C TRP A 543 -9.18 -3.43 -21.97
N PHE A 544 -8.15 -4.06 -21.43
CA PHE A 544 -7.93 -4.27 -20.01
C PHE A 544 -6.47 -4.01 -19.66
N LEU A 545 -6.24 -3.33 -18.54
CA LEU A 545 -4.91 -3.01 -18.03
C LEU A 545 -4.79 -3.42 -16.57
N LEU A 546 -3.93 -4.41 -16.32
CA LEU A 546 -3.42 -4.73 -14.99
C LEU A 546 -2.19 -3.86 -14.71
N THR A 547 -2.15 -3.20 -13.55
CA THR A 547 -1.01 -2.33 -13.21
C THR A 547 -0.78 -2.23 -11.71
N SER A 548 0.36 -1.66 -11.33
CA SER A 548 0.61 -1.20 -9.97
C SER A 548 0.09 0.23 -9.73
N ALA A 549 -0.24 0.98 -10.79
CA ALA A 549 -0.61 2.39 -10.70
C ALA A 549 -1.99 2.60 -10.05
N ASN A 550 -1.99 3.29 -8.92
CA ASN A 550 -3.20 3.81 -8.27
C ASN A 550 -3.72 5.08 -9.00
N LEU A 551 -4.95 5.50 -8.74
CA LEU A 551 -5.51 6.71 -9.34
C LEU A 551 -4.91 7.97 -8.68
N SER A 552 -3.76 8.38 -9.20
CA SER A 552 -2.99 9.54 -8.72
C SER A 552 -2.16 10.16 -9.84
N LYS A 553 -1.95 11.48 -9.76
CA LYS A 553 -1.03 12.21 -10.65
C LYS A 553 0.41 11.70 -10.54
N ALA A 554 0.81 11.23 -9.36
CA ALA A 554 2.16 10.70 -9.14
C ALA A 554 2.42 9.40 -9.91
N ALA A 555 1.43 8.51 -9.98
CA ALA A 555 1.55 7.25 -10.70
C ALA A 555 1.38 7.41 -12.21
N TRP A 556 0.46 8.28 -12.64
CA TRP A 556 0.06 8.39 -14.04
C TRP A 556 0.71 9.55 -14.80
N GLY A 557 1.24 10.54 -14.09
CA GLY A 557 1.68 11.81 -14.68
C GLY A 557 0.54 12.82 -14.77
N ALA A 558 0.91 14.08 -15.02
CA ALA A 558 -0.01 15.17 -15.34
C ALA A 558 0.66 16.11 -16.33
N LEU A 559 -0.06 16.53 -17.36
CA LEU A 559 0.45 17.48 -18.34
C LEU A 559 0.61 18.86 -17.68
N GLN A 560 1.79 19.44 -17.89
CA GLN A 560 2.10 20.80 -17.46
C GLN A 560 2.05 21.73 -18.67
N ARG A 561 1.49 22.93 -18.51
CA ARG A 561 1.59 23.95 -19.56
C ARG A 561 3.05 24.35 -19.69
N THR A 562 3.57 24.36 -20.90
CA THR A 562 4.88 24.94 -21.19
C THR A 562 4.81 26.42 -20.85
N THR A 563 5.49 26.85 -19.80
CA THR A 563 5.80 28.27 -19.64
C THR A 563 6.87 28.56 -20.69
N LEU A 564 6.44 29.00 -21.88
CA LEU A 564 7.33 29.71 -22.77
C LEU A 564 7.69 31.00 -22.02
N ASN A 565 8.86 31.02 -21.39
CA ASN A 565 9.47 32.29 -21.01
C ASN A 565 9.79 32.98 -22.33
N LEU A 566 8.90 33.89 -22.74
CA LEU A 566 9.14 34.85 -23.81
C LEU A 566 10.21 35.85 -23.39
#